data_AF-A0A2M8PJF6-F1
#
_entry.id   AF-A0A2M8PJF6-F1
#
_cell.length_a   1.000
_cell.length_b   1.000
_cell.length_c   1.000
_cell.angle_alpha   90.00
_cell.angle_beta   90.00
_cell.angle_gamma   90.00
#
_symmetry.space_group_name_H-M   'P 1'
#
loop_
_entity.id
_entity.type
_entity.pdbx_description
1 polymer ?
#
loop_
_entity_poly.entity_id
_entity_poly.type
_entity_poly.pdbx_seq_one_letter_code
_entity_poly.pdbx_strand_id
1 'polypeptide(L)'
;YNTPWGSAINFDDTHSPGVRNYFVQNALHWFENYHFDALRLDAIHAIYDLGGKHILQEIAEEVDKLGARLGRKFDLIAESDLNDVRVIRSRDLGGYGIDAQWSDDFHHCMHT
;
A
#
# COMPACT_ATOMS: atom_id res chain seq x y z
N TYR A 1 12.01 9.79 -9.84
CA TYR A 1 12.54 8.48 -9.40
C TYR A 1 12.46 7.47 -10.54
N ASN A 2 13.30 6.44 -10.55
CA ASN A 2 13.27 5.35 -11.52
C ASN A 2 13.15 4.02 -10.78
N THR A 3 12.30 3.14 -11.27
CA THR A 3 12.17 1.75 -10.82
C THR A 3 12.92 0.83 -11.80
N PRO A 4 13.15 -0.45 -11.45
CA PRO A 4 13.68 -1.43 -12.40
C PRO A 4 12.84 -1.61 -13.68
N TRP A 5 11.58 -1.15 -13.66
CA TRP A 5 10.62 -1.29 -14.76
C TRP A 5 10.36 0.00 -15.54
N GLY A 6 10.98 1.13 -15.15
CA GLY A 6 10.86 2.40 -15.86
C GLY A 6 10.71 3.61 -14.93
N SER A 7 10.08 4.67 -15.44
CA SER A 7 9.82 5.87 -14.65
C SER A 7 8.84 5.56 -13.52
N ALA A 8 9.17 6.01 -12.31
CA ALA A 8 8.26 5.86 -11.17
C ALA A 8 7.01 6.73 -11.33
N ILE A 9 5.92 6.31 -10.72
CA ILE A 9 4.69 7.10 -10.63
C ILE A 9 4.93 8.33 -9.74
N ASN A 10 4.33 9.45 -10.13
CA ASN A 10 4.42 10.70 -9.40
C ASN A 10 3.42 10.73 -8.22
N PHE A 11 3.92 10.53 -7.01
CA PHE A 11 3.13 10.63 -5.77
C PHE A 11 3.46 11.86 -4.91
N ASP A 12 4.59 12.53 -5.12
CA ASP A 12 5.10 13.60 -4.25
C ASP A 12 5.57 14.88 -4.97
N ASP A 13 5.52 14.91 -6.30
CA ASP A 13 5.90 16.08 -7.11
C ASP A 13 4.66 16.92 -7.50
N THR A 14 4.89 17.97 -8.27
CA THR A 14 3.87 18.87 -8.82
C THR A 14 2.79 18.06 -9.55
N HIS A 15 1.52 18.43 -9.34
CA HIS A 15 0.34 17.74 -9.87
C HIS A 15 0.10 16.31 -9.36
N SER A 16 0.87 15.82 -8.38
CA SER A 16 0.64 14.53 -7.73
C SER A 16 -0.75 14.33 -7.09
N PRO A 17 -1.48 15.35 -6.58
CA PRO A 17 -2.75 15.08 -5.88
C PRO A 17 -3.79 14.33 -6.72
N GLY A 18 -3.86 14.59 -8.03
CA GLY A 18 -4.76 13.87 -8.93
C GLY A 18 -4.35 12.39 -9.13
N VAL A 19 -3.04 12.14 -9.21
CA VAL A 19 -2.48 10.78 -9.34
C VAL A 19 -2.71 9.99 -8.06
N ARG A 20 -2.41 10.58 -6.90
CA ARG A 20 -2.68 9.97 -5.59
C ARG A 20 -4.14 9.56 -5.45
N ASN A 21 -5.05 10.50 -5.75
CA ASN A 21 -6.50 10.24 -5.70
C ASN A 21 -6.91 9.11 -6.65
N TYR A 22 -6.31 9.02 -7.85
CA TYR A 22 -6.58 7.92 -8.77
C TYR A 22 -6.27 6.55 -8.14
N PHE A 23 -5.11 6.39 -7.51
CA PHE A 23 -4.72 5.11 -6.89
C PHE A 23 -5.57 4.76 -5.67
N VAL A 24 -5.87 5.75 -4.83
CA VAL A 24 -6.79 5.59 -3.70
C VAL A 24 -8.17 5.13 -4.19
N GLN A 25 -8.76 5.86 -5.14
CA GLN A 25 -10.08 5.51 -5.69
C GLN A 25 -10.06 4.17 -6.41
N ASN A 26 -8.96 3.79 -7.07
CA ASN A 26 -8.84 2.47 -7.70
C ASN A 26 -8.91 1.33 -6.67
N ALA A 27 -8.21 1.46 -5.53
CA ALA A 27 -8.28 0.47 -4.46
C ALA A 27 -9.72 0.33 -3.91
N LEU A 28 -10.39 1.46 -3.63
CA LEU A 28 -11.77 1.45 -3.17
C LEU A 28 -12.73 0.86 -4.21
N HIS A 29 -12.50 1.14 -5.49
CA HIS A 29 -13.35 0.68 -6.58
C HIS A 29 -13.43 -0.85 -6.65
N TRP A 30 -12.31 -1.55 -6.46
CA TRP A 30 -12.27 -3.01 -6.41
C TRP A 30 -13.09 -3.58 -5.25
N PHE A 31 -13.01 -2.95 -4.08
CA PHE A 31 -13.79 -3.37 -2.91
C PHE A 31 -15.29 -3.09 -3.08
N GLU A 32 -15.66 -1.90 -3.53
CA GLU A 32 -17.05 -1.47 -3.64
C GLU A 32 -17.81 -2.15 -4.78
N ASN A 33 -17.18 -2.26 -5.95
CA ASN A 33 -17.90 -2.64 -7.17
C ASN A 33 -17.69 -4.11 -7.54
N TYR A 34 -16.60 -4.72 -7.07
CA TYR A 34 -16.25 -6.09 -7.38
C TYR A 34 -16.19 -7.00 -6.14
N HIS A 35 -16.44 -6.45 -4.96
CA HIS A 35 -16.58 -7.19 -3.70
C HIS A 35 -15.37 -8.06 -3.34
N PHE A 36 -14.17 -7.60 -3.69
CA PHE A 36 -12.94 -8.22 -3.19
C PHE A 36 -12.89 -8.10 -1.66
N ASP A 37 -12.20 -9.03 -1.00
CA ASP A 37 -11.97 -9.00 0.45
C ASP A 37 -10.58 -8.45 0.80
N ALA A 38 -9.61 -8.58 -0.12
CA ALA A 38 -8.25 -8.11 0.09
C ALA A 38 -7.58 -7.65 -1.21
N LEU A 39 -6.58 -6.78 -1.08
CA LEU A 39 -5.67 -6.40 -2.17
C LEU A 39 -4.22 -6.69 -1.78
N ARG A 40 -3.46 -7.25 -2.72
CA ARG A 40 -2.01 -7.40 -2.61
C ARG A 40 -1.34 -6.28 -3.40
N LEU A 41 -0.60 -5.43 -2.72
CA LEU A 41 0.14 -4.30 -3.28
C LEU A 41 1.51 -4.80 -3.76
N ASP A 42 1.71 -4.69 -5.07
CA ASP A 42 2.93 -5.12 -5.76
C ASP A 42 4.09 -4.15 -5.51
N ALA A 43 5.28 -4.72 -5.31
CA ALA A 43 6.57 -4.05 -5.23
C ALA A 43 6.54 -2.69 -4.51
N ILE A 44 6.05 -2.66 -3.26
CA ILE A 44 5.83 -1.40 -2.55
C ILE A 44 7.11 -0.60 -2.30
N HIS A 45 8.27 -1.27 -2.37
CA HIS A 45 9.59 -0.67 -2.27
C HIS A 45 9.95 0.22 -3.46
N ALA A 46 9.25 0.06 -4.60
CA ALA A 46 9.39 0.89 -5.78
C ALA A 46 8.37 2.06 -5.83
N ILE A 47 7.51 2.17 -4.81
CA ILE A 47 6.60 3.30 -4.63
C ILE A 47 7.35 4.37 -3.85
N TYR A 48 7.76 5.43 -4.55
CA TYR A 48 8.46 6.56 -3.96
C TYR A 48 7.47 7.67 -3.60
N ASP A 49 7.46 8.04 -2.33
CA ASP A 49 6.65 9.15 -1.83
C ASP A 49 7.30 9.78 -0.59
N LEU A 50 7.85 10.97 -0.74
CA LEU A 50 8.43 11.76 0.35
C LEU A 50 7.47 12.83 0.88
N GLY A 51 6.18 12.76 0.52
CA GLY A 51 5.15 13.65 1.04
C GLY A 51 4.93 13.49 2.55
N GLY A 52 4.23 14.46 3.16
CA GLY A 52 3.93 14.43 4.61
C GLY A 52 3.09 13.22 5.06
N LYS A 53 2.42 12.54 4.12
CA LYS A 53 1.77 11.25 4.32
C LYS A 53 2.09 10.35 3.13
N HIS A 54 2.64 9.17 3.41
CA HIS A 54 2.94 8.19 2.37
C HIS A 54 1.66 7.63 1.75
N ILE A 55 1.64 7.41 0.43
CA ILE A 55 0.47 6.94 -0.32
C ILE A 55 -0.06 5.60 0.20
N LEU A 56 0.82 4.71 0.66
CA LEU A 56 0.43 3.44 1.30
C LEU A 56 -0.40 3.67 2.56
N GLN A 57 -0.03 4.65 3.38
CA GLN A 57 -0.80 5.03 4.56
C GLN A 57 -2.15 5.65 4.16
N GLU A 58 -2.18 6.48 3.12
CA GLU A 58 -3.41 7.08 2.61
C GLU A 58 -4.39 6.01 2.10
N ILE A 59 -3.91 5.03 1.33
CA ILE A 59 -4.71 3.89 0.87
C ILE A 59 -5.25 3.10 2.07
N ALA A 60 -4.41 2.76 3.05
CA ALA A 60 -4.86 2.04 4.25
C ALA A 60 -5.93 2.81 5.04
N GLU A 61 -5.77 4.12 5.22
CA GLU A 61 -6.77 4.96 5.88
C GLU A 61 -8.12 5.00 5.14
N GLU A 62 -8.11 5.10 3.81
CA GLU A 62 -9.35 5.13 3.03
C GLU A 62 -10.03 3.77 2.95
N VAL A 63 -9.26 2.68 2.92
CA VAL A 63 -9.78 1.31 2.98
C VAL A 63 -10.43 1.02 4.34
N ASP A 64 -9.82 1.46 5.44
CA ASP A 64 -10.41 1.37 6.78
C ASP A 64 -11.73 2.15 6.88
N LYS A 65 -11.77 3.38 6.34
CA LYS A 65 -13.00 4.19 6.29
C LYS A 65 -14.09 3.51 5.47
N LEU A 66 -13.73 2.91 4.35
CA LEU A 66 -14.65 2.15 3.52
C LEU A 66 -15.19 0.93 4.29
N GLY A 67 -14.31 0.17 4.95
CA GLY A 67 -14.70 -0.98 5.76
C GLY A 67 -15.67 -0.60 6.88
N ALA A 68 -15.39 0.49 7.60
CA ALA A 68 -16.27 1.03 8.62
C ALA A 68 -17.64 1.44 8.06
N ARG A 69 -17.68 2.07 6.88
CA ARG A 69 -18.93 2.45 6.21
C ARG A 69 -19.76 1.25 5.74
N LEU A 70 -19.10 0.21 5.23
CA LEU A 70 -19.76 -0.99 4.70
C LEU A 70 -20.01 -2.08 5.75
N GLY A 71 -19.48 -1.91 6.97
CA GLY A 71 -19.58 -2.90 8.02
C GLY A 71 -18.82 -4.20 7.71
N ARG A 72 -17.71 -4.11 6.95
CA ARG A 72 -16.84 -5.25 6.66
C ARG A 72 -15.37 -4.90 6.81
N LYS A 73 -14.53 -5.91 7.05
CA LYS A 73 -13.08 -5.75 7.03
C LYS A 73 -12.57 -5.96 5.60
N PHE A 74 -11.58 -5.17 5.21
CA PHE A 74 -10.77 -5.37 4.01
C PHE A 74 -9.31 -5.46 4.42
N ASP A 75 -8.56 -6.38 3.81
CA ASP A 75 -7.14 -6.56 4.12
C ASP A 75 -6.25 -6.01 3.00
N LEU A 76 -5.15 -5.37 3.38
CA LEU A 76 -4.07 -4.96 2.48
C LEU A 76 -2.81 -5.77 2.79
N ILE A 77 -2.20 -6.35 1.75
CA ILE A 77 -1.00 -7.17 1.87
C ILE A 77 0.09 -6.56 1.00
N ALA A 78 1.25 -6.20 1.56
CA ALA A 78 2.34 -5.59 0.83
C ALA A 78 3.42 -6.61 0.42
N GLU A 79 3.88 -6.54 -0.82
CA GLU A 79 5.16 -7.13 -1.22
C GLU A 79 6.29 -6.11 -1.00
N SER A 80 7.22 -6.42 -0.10
CA SER A 80 8.32 -5.54 0.27
C SER A 80 9.63 -6.31 0.37
N ASP A 81 10.66 -5.81 -0.31
CA ASP A 81 12.05 -6.31 -0.23
C ASP A 81 12.89 -5.48 0.76
N LEU A 82 12.26 -4.54 1.49
CA LEU A 82 12.98 -3.62 2.39
C LEU A 82 13.19 -4.18 3.80
N ASN A 83 12.49 -5.26 4.16
CA ASN A 83 12.42 -5.76 5.54
C ASN A 83 12.10 -4.67 6.58
N ASP A 84 11.38 -3.62 6.16
CA ASP A 84 11.01 -2.49 7.01
C ASP A 84 9.64 -2.72 7.69
N VAL A 85 9.68 -2.89 9.01
CA VAL A 85 8.50 -3.04 9.87
C VAL A 85 7.53 -1.86 9.79
N ARG A 86 7.96 -0.68 9.29
CA ARG A 86 7.10 0.48 9.10
C ARG A 86 5.86 0.18 8.26
N VAL A 87 5.96 -0.76 7.32
CA VAL A 87 4.86 -1.16 6.43
C VAL A 87 3.67 -1.68 7.23
N ILE A 88 3.92 -2.63 8.13
CA ILE A 88 2.87 -3.32 8.92
C ILE A 88 2.63 -2.70 10.29
N ARG A 89 3.53 -1.82 10.76
CA ARG A 89 3.40 -1.17 12.06
C ARG A 89 2.15 -0.27 12.07
N SER A 90 1.49 -0.19 13.24
CA SER A 90 0.34 0.68 13.42
C SER A 90 0.68 2.16 13.19
N ARG A 91 -0.31 2.93 12.72
CA ARG A 91 -0.17 4.37 12.46
C ARG A 91 0.21 5.17 13.71
N ASP A 92 -0.30 4.78 14.87
CA ASP A 92 0.02 5.41 16.17
C ASP A 92 1.50 5.26 16.56
N LEU A 93 2.20 4.29 15.97
CA LEU A 93 3.63 4.05 16.15
C LEU A 93 4.47 4.48 14.93
N GLY A 94 3.89 5.29 14.02
CA GLY A 94 4.56 5.83 12.85
C GLY A 94 4.66 4.90 11.64
N GLY A 95 3.92 3.79 11.64
CA GLY A 95 3.81 2.89 10.49
C GLY A 95 2.69 3.28 9.51
N TYR A 96 2.57 2.52 8.42
CA TYR A 96 1.53 2.75 7.40
C TYR A 96 0.21 2.05 7.75
N GLY A 97 0.24 1.01 8.58
CA GLY A 97 -0.95 0.25 8.99
C GLY A 97 -1.46 -0.73 7.92
N ILE A 98 -0.57 -1.28 7.09
CA ILE A 98 -0.91 -2.40 6.19
C ILE A 98 -1.04 -3.69 7.03
N ASP A 99 -2.00 -4.56 6.72
CA ASP A 99 -2.33 -5.73 7.57
C ASP A 99 -1.22 -6.79 7.58
N ALA A 100 -0.54 -6.99 6.46
CA ALA A 100 0.54 -7.97 6.34
C ALA A 100 1.57 -7.59 5.27
N GLN A 101 2.75 -8.22 5.34
CA GLN A 101 3.74 -8.17 4.27
C GLN A 101 4.24 -9.56 3.91
N TRP A 102 4.67 -9.73 2.66
CA TRP A 102 5.49 -10.86 2.28
C TRP A 102 6.89 -10.75 2.91
N SER A 103 7.48 -11.91 3.19
CA SER A 103 8.83 -12.05 3.74
C SER A 103 9.57 -13.10 2.93
N ASP A 104 10.30 -12.64 1.92
CA ASP A 104 11.04 -13.52 1.01
C ASP A 104 12.20 -14.23 1.73
N ASP A 105 12.74 -13.64 2.79
CA ASP A 105 13.76 -14.27 3.65
C ASP A 105 13.35 -15.66 4.14
N PHE A 106 12.09 -15.85 4.51
CA PHE A 106 11.60 -17.17 4.94
C PHE A 106 11.68 -18.18 3.79
N HIS A 107 11.25 -17.79 2.59
CA HIS A 107 11.33 -18.64 1.40
C HIS A 107 12.80 -18.96 1.06
N HIS A 108 13.68 -17.96 1.04
CA HIS A 108 15.10 -18.12 0.70
C HIS A 108 15.86 -19.01 1.68
N CYS A 109 15.55 -18.95 2.99
CA CYS A 109 16.17 -19.83 3.97
C CYS A 109 15.77 -21.31 3.80
N MET A 110 14.57 -21.57 3.28
CA MET A 110 14.06 -22.92 3.08
C MET A 110 14.46 -23.50 1.71
N HIS A 111 14.55 -22.64 0.70
CA HIS A 111 14.86 -23.01 -0.67
C HIS A 111 16.38 -22.92 -0.92
N THR A 112 17.12 -23.96 -0.49
CA THR A 112 18.56 -24.14 -0.78
C THR A 112 18.81 -25.22 -1.81
#